data_AF-A0A0P0W1H2-F1
#
_entry.id   AF-A0A0P0W1H2-F1
#
_cell.length_a   1.000
_cell.length_b   1.000
_cell.length_c   1.000
_cell.angle_alpha   90.00
_cell.angle_beta   90.00
_cell.angle_gamma   90.00
#
_symmetry.space_group_name_H-M   'P 1'
#
loop_
_entity.id
_entity.type
_entity.pdbx_description
1 polymer ?
#
loop_
_entity_poly.entity_id
_entity_poly.type
_entity_poly.pdbx_seq_one_letter_code
_entity_poly.pdbx_strand_id
1 'polypeptide(L)'
;ALRGNGHLFDALGLAAARLPFGNTYADLVGGVANLRGLPISMPFTNRAATVLSGYDPATAAAGGDGEAALKRALATLTVAIGEAQRLRPVMDTLLFGGLGARVADEHLPYIEHWDAMWEELTRWRRSGGGAWGGPFTGVLRERANIGSAEDALAVIGVAFRDHLLRGATMPDLSPRSMGYSDGDL
;
A
#
# COMPACT_ATOMS: atom_id res chain seq x y z
N ALA A 1 10.98 -18.35 3.71
CA ALA A 1 10.23 -17.49 4.65
C ALA A 1 11.20 -16.51 5.26
N LEU A 2 10.93 -15.19 5.23
CA LEU A 2 11.66 -14.26 6.09
C LEU A 2 11.49 -14.81 7.52
N ARG A 3 12.59 -15.14 8.22
CA ARG A 3 12.53 -15.45 9.66
C ARG A 3 11.78 -14.28 10.28
N GLY A 4 10.59 -14.52 10.83
CA GLY A 4 9.84 -13.45 11.46
C GLY A 4 10.72 -12.77 12.50
N ASN A 5 10.44 -11.49 12.77
CA ASN A 5 11.11 -10.73 13.82
C ASN A 5 10.85 -11.29 15.24
N GLY A 6 10.22 -12.47 15.38
CA GLY A 6 10.03 -13.20 16.64
C GLY A 6 11.31 -13.26 17.48
N HIS A 7 12.46 -13.51 16.85
CA HIS A 7 13.76 -13.52 17.55
C HIS A 7 14.13 -12.19 18.24
N LEU A 8 13.67 -11.03 17.72
CA LEU A 8 13.88 -9.73 18.37
C LEU A 8 13.03 -9.62 19.64
N PHE A 9 11.82 -10.16 19.61
CA PHE A 9 10.92 -10.20 20.76
C PHE A 9 11.44 -11.19 21.82
N ASP A 10 11.83 -12.39 21.39
CA ASP A 10 12.40 -13.42 22.27
C ASP A 10 13.68 -12.92 22.96
N ALA A 11 14.59 -12.26 22.23
CA ALA A 11 15.84 -11.72 22.78
C ALA A 11 15.61 -10.59 23.80
N LEU A 12 14.51 -9.84 23.67
CA LEU A 12 14.11 -8.80 24.61
C LEU A 12 13.22 -9.33 25.74
N GLY A 13 12.87 -10.62 25.75
CA GLY A 13 11.90 -11.20 26.69
C GLY A 13 10.48 -10.62 26.53
N LEU A 14 10.19 -10.04 25.37
CA LEU A 14 8.89 -9.44 25.07
C LEU A 14 7.98 -10.49 24.43
N ALA A 15 6.84 -10.76 25.04
CA ALA A 15 5.80 -11.54 24.38
C ALA A 15 5.02 -10.64 23.40
N ALA A 16 5.01 -10.98 22.11
CA ALA A 16 4.17 -10.28 21.15
C ALA A 16 2.69 -10.60 21.44
N ALA A 17 1.89 -9.57 21.74
CA ALA A 17 0.45 -9.74 21.89
C ALA A 17 -0.20 -9.94 20.51
N ARG A 18 -0.97 -11.02 20.37
CA ARG A 18 -1.75 -11.25 19.14
C ARG A 18 -2.97 -10.33 19.14
N LEU A 19 -3.22 -9.69 18.00
CA LEU A 19 -4.48 -8.99 17.77
C LEU A 19 -5.61 -10.02 17.63
N PRO A 20 -6.84 -9.72 18.12
CA PRO A 20 -7.95 -10.67 18.15
C PRO A 20 -8.71 -10.78 16.82
N PHE A 21 -8.13 -10.27 15.72
CA PHE A 21 -8.75 -10.20 14.40
C PHE A 21 -7.72 -10.40 13.27
N GLY A 22 -8.21 -10.68 12.06
CA GLY A 22 -7.38 -10.81 10.86
C GLY A 22 -6.82 -9.46 10.36
N ASN A 23 -5.88 -9.51 9.43
CA ASN A 23 -5.17 -8.33 8.94
C ASN A 23 -5.57 -7.90 7.51
N THR A 24 -6.64 -8.48 6.96
CA THR A 24 -7.13 -8.08 5.64
C THR A 24 -7.98 -6.81 5.73
N TYR A 25 -8.12 -6.05 4.64
CA TYR A 25 -9.01 -4.89 4.66
C TYR A 25 -10.48 -5.26 4.94
N ALA A 26 -10.90 -6.50 4.63
CA ALA A 26 -12.20 -7.04 5.03
C ALA A 26 -12.32 -7.12 6.57
N ASP A 27 -11.28 -7.62 7.25
CA ASP A 27 -11.27 -7.72 8.72
C ASP A 27 -11.17 -6.36 9.42
N LEU A 28 -10.39 -5.44 8.84
CA LEU A 28 -10.05 -4.16 9.48
C LEU A 28 -11.12 -3.10 9.28
N VAL A 29 -11.68 -3.00 8.08
CA VAL A 29 -12.62 -1.93 7.72
C VAL A 29 -13.84 -2.43 6.96
N GLY A 30 -14.01 -3.75 6.78
CA GLY A 30 -15.12 -4.30 5.99
C GLY A 30 -14.90 -4.24 4.47
N GLY A 31 -13.67 -4.02 4.02
CA GLY A 31 -13.28 -4.02 2.59
C GLY A 31 -12.59 -2.73 2.14
N VAL A 32 -11.95 -2.78 0.97
CA VAL A 32 -11.16 -1.67 0.42
C VAL A 32 -11.99 -0.40 0.25
N ALA A 33 -13.27 -0.51 -0.13
CA ALA A 33 -14.16 0.65 -0.28
C ALA A 33 -14.26 1.53 0.99
N ASN A 34 -14.15 0.92 2.18
CA ASN A 34 -14.23 1.62 3.47
C ASN A 34 -12.90 2.28 3.88
N LEU A 35 -11.85 2.19 3.06
CA LEU A 35 -10.65 3.00 3.21
C LEU A 35 -10.87 4.45 2.75
N ARG A 36 -11.90 4.73 1.95
CA ARG A 36 -12.19 6.08 1.45
C ARG A 36 -12.20 7.10 2.59
N GLY A 37 -11.39 8.16 2.46
CA GLY A 37 -11.30 9.25 3.43
C GLY A 37 -10.54 8.90 4.72
N LEU A 38 -10.00 7.68 4.85
CA LEU A 38 -9.13 7.28 5.96
C LEU A 38 -7.93 8.22 6.00
N PRO A 39 -7.69 8.92 7.13
CA PRO A 39 -6.55 9.81 7.25
C PRO A 39 -5.25 9.01 7.38
N ILE A 40 -4.24 9.41 6.61
CA ILE A 40 -2.94 8.75 6.52
C ILE A 40 -1.77 9.70 6.77
N SER A 41 -2.03 10.99 7.01
CA SER A 41 -0.97 11.95 7.35
C SER A 41 -0.27 11.61 8.68
N MET A 42 0.96 12.12 8.85
CA MET A 42 1.83 11.79 9.99
C MET A 42 1.17 11.83 11.37
N PRO A 43 0.33 12.82 11.75
CA PRO A 43 -0.33 12.80 13.06
C PRO A 43 -1.26 11.60 13.26
N PHE A 44 -1.97 11.16 12.22
CA PHE A 44 -2.87 10.01 12.29
C PHE A 44 -2.11 8.69 12.28
N THR A 45 -1.03 8.61 11.50
CA THR A 45 -0.09 7.47 11.50
C THR A 45 0.58 7.32 12.88
N ASN A 46 1.03 8.42 13.49
CA ASN A 46 1.59 8.40 14.85
C ASN A 46 0.53 7.97 15.89
N ARG A 47 -0.69 8.50 15.80
CA ARG A 47 -1.79 8.09 16.69
C ARG A 47 -2.12 6.61 16.52
N ALA A 48 -2.11 6.09 15.29
CA ALA A 48 -2.33 4.68 15.02
C ALA A 48 -1.24 3.82 15.66
N ALA A 49 0.03 4.22 15.56
CA ALA A 49 1.15 3.55 16.24
C ALA A 49 1.00 3.59 17.77
N THR A 50 0.53 4.70 18.36
CA THR A 50 0.23 4.78 19.80
C THR A 50 -0.89 3.83 20.21
N VAL A 51 -1.99 3.77 19.43
CA VAL A 51 -3.12 2.87 19.71
C VAL A 51 -2.69 1.41 19.67
N LEU A 52 -1.89 1.01 18.66
CA LEU A 52 -1.41 -0.36 18.54
C LEU A 52 -0.37 -0.71 19.61
N SER A 53 0.54 0.21 19.94
CA SER A 53 1.53 0.01 21.01
C SER A 53 0.90 -0.07 22.40
N GLY A 54 -0.25 0.57 22.59
CA GLY A 54 -1.01 0.55 23.85
C GLY A 54 -1.96 -0.64 23.98
N TYR A 55 -2.00 -1.56 23.01
CA TYR A 55 -2.86 -2.73 23.08
C TYR A 55 -2.40 -3.66 24.20
N ASP A 56 -3.31 -3.92 25.15
CA ASP A 56 -3.14 -4.96 26.15
C ASP A 56 -4.31 -5.96 26.05
N PRO A 57 -4.05 -7.24 25.73
CA PRO A 57 -5.10 -8.26 25.65
C PRO A 57 -5.85 -8.47 26.97
N ALA A 58 -5.24 -8.17 28.12
CA ALA A 58 -5.90 -8.31 29.43
C ALA A 58 -6.97 -7.23 29.67
N THR A 59 -6.81 -6.04 29.08
CA THR A 59 -7.77 -4.92 29.22
C THR A 59 -8.72 -4.83 28.03
N ALA A 60 -8.32 -5.33 26.86
CA ALA A 60 -9.12 -5.29 25.64
C ALA A 60 -10.40 -6.12 25.69
N ALA A 61 -10.54 -7.03 26.66
CA ALA A 61 -11.76 -7.81 26.88
C ALA A 61 -13.00 -6.94 27.19
N ALA A 62 -12.85 -5.64 27.44
CA ALA A 62 -13.89 -4.75 27.96
C ALA A 62 -14.29 -3.59 27.00
N GLY A 63 -14.69 -3.89 25.76
CA GLY A 63 -15.50 -2.93 24.97
C GLY A 63 -15.26 -2.93 23.46
N GLY A 64 -16.35 -2.95 22.67
CA GLY A 64 -16.32 -3.00 21.20
C GLY A 64 -15.63 -1.80 20.53
N ASP A 65 -15.61 -0.63 21.18
CA ASP A 65 -14.95 0.57 20.64
C ASP A 65 -13.42 0.42 20.57
N GLY A 66 -12.82 -0.35 21.49
CA GLY A 66 -11.38 -0.59 21.53
C GLY A 66 -10.90 -1.41 20.34
N GLU A 67 -11.63 -2.48 20.01
CA GLU A 67 -11.32 -3.32 18.84
C GLU A 67 -11.45 -2.53 17.54
N ALA A 68 -12.53 -1.73 17.40
CA ALA A 68 -12.73 -0.88 16.23
C ALA A 68 -11.60 0.15 16.06
N ALA A 69 -11.14 0.76 17.17
CA ALA A 69 -10.00 1.68 17.15
C ALA A 69 -8.69 0.98 16.74
N LEU A 70 -8.43 -0.23 17.23
CA LEU A 70 -7.26 -1.04 16.86
C LEU A 70 -7.28 -1.43 15.38
N LYS A 71 -8.43 -1.90 14.90
CA LYS A 71 -8.63 -2.24 13.48
C LYS A 71 -8.37 -1.05 12.57
N ARG A 72 -8.93 0.11 12.92
CA ARG A 72 -8.72 1.35 12.17
C ARG A 72 -7.27 1.83 12.23
N ALA A 73 -6.62 1.71 13.37
CA ALA A 73 -5.20 2.04 13.52
C ALA A 73 -4.32 1.15 12.63
N LEU A 74 -4.57 -0.17 12.62
CA LEU A 74 -3.84 -1.09 11.75
C LEU A 74 -4.11 -0.77 10.27
N ALA A 75 -5.35 -0.47 9.89
CA ALA A 75 -5.66 -0.06 8.52
C ALA A 75 -4.87 1.21 8.10
N THR A 76 -4.81 2.23 8.97
CA THR A 76 -4.05 3.45 8.72
C THR A 76 -2.56 3.14 8.51
N LEU A 77 -1.94 2.33 9.37
CA LEU A 77 -0.52 1.98 9.19
C LEU A 77 -0.28 1.13 7.95
N THR A 78 -1.14 0.15 7.65
CA THR A 78 -1.01 -0.68 6.46
C THR A 78 -1.04 0.17 5.19
N VAL A 79 -1.94 1.16 5.11
CA VAL A 79 -1.97 2.07 3.95
C VAL A 79 -0.75 2.99 3.94
N ALA A 80 -0.47 3.68 5.05
CA ALA A 80 0.57 4.70 5.10
C ALA A 80 2.00 4.15 4.89
N ILE A 81 2.23 2.89 5.26
CA ILE A 81 3.54 2.25 5.14
C ILE A 81 3.56 1.26 3.98
N GLY A 82 2.64 0.30 3.97
CA GLY A 82 2.62 -0.78 2.99
C GLY A 82 2.19 -0.31 1.61
N GLU A 83 1.00 0.31 1.52
CA GLU A 83 0.48 0.76 0.22
C GLU A 83 1.27 1.94 -0.33
N ALA A 84 1.80 2.85 0.50
CA ALA A 84 2.69 3.91 0.04
C ALA A 84 3.97 3.35 -0.62
N GLN A 85 4.54 2.24 -0.12
CA GLN A 85 5.70 1.62 -0.77
C GLN A 85 5.35 0.97 -2.12
N ARG A 86 4.14 0.42 -2.24
CA ARG A 86 3.66 -0.27 -3.43
C ARG A 86 3.15 0.67 -4.51
N LEU A 87 2.51 1.78 -4.11
CA LEU A 87 1.71 2.62 -4.97
C LEU A 87 2.17 4.07 -4.87
N ARG A 88 2.68 4.58 -5.99
CA ARG A 88 3.12 5.97 -6.12
C ARG A 88 2.01 6.97 -5.78
N PRO A 89 0.75 6.85 -6.25
CA PRO A 89 -0.31 7.80 -5.88
C PRO A 89 -0.55 7.92 -4.36
N VAL A 90 -0.43 6.80 -3.64
CA VAL A 90 -0.54 6.78 -2.18
C VAL A 90 0.64 7.48 -1.53
N MET A 91 1.86 7.23 -2.02
CA MET A 91 3.07 7.93 -1.58
C MET A 91 2.98 9.44 -1.84
N ASP A 92 2.57 9.85 -3.03
CA ASP A 92 2.43 11.26 -3.42
C ASP A 92 1.40 11.96 -2.50
N THR A 93 0.27 11.30 -2.22
CA THR A 93 -0.70 11.82 -1.25
C THR A 93 -0.10 11.98 0.15
N LEU A 94 0.74 11.03 0.60
CA LEU A 94 1.39 11.11 1.91
C LEU A 94 2.41 12.25 1.99
N LEU A 95 3.17 12.48 0.92
CA LEU A 95 4.22 13.50 0.85
C LEU A 95 3.66 14.91 0.62
N PHE A 96 2.66 15.05 -0.25
CA PHE A 96 2.17 16.34 -0.73
C PHE A 96 0.80 16.73 -0.17
N GLY A 97 0.05 15.80 0.42
CA GLY A 97 -1.28 16.07 1.00
C GLY A 97 -1.28 16.79 2.36
N GLY A 98 -0.09 16.98 2.96
CA GLY A 98 0.06 17.63 4.26
C GLY A 98 -0.77 16.99 5.37
N LEU A 99 -1.28 17.80 6.31
CA LEU A 99 -2.12 17.29 7.42
C LEU A 99 -3.47 16.71 6.93
N GLY A 100 -3.91 17.10 5.73
CA GLY A 100 -5.16 16.67 5.12
C GLY A 100 -5.07 15.34 4.36
N ALA A 101 -3.90 14.73 4.25
CA ALA A 101 -3.69 13.51 3.47
C ALA A 101 -4.62 12.37 3.90
N ARG A 102 -5.40 11.88 2.94
CA ARG A 102 -6.43 10.84 3.12
C ARG A 102 -6.43 9.94 1.90
N VAL A 103 -6.89 8.70 2.08
CA VAL A 103 -7.13 7.80 0.97
C VAL A 103 -8.21 8.38 0.05
N ALA A 104 -7.83 8.71 -1.18
CA ALA A 104 -8.71 9.16 -2.24
C ALA A 104 -9.31 7.98 -3.02
N ASP A 105 -10.36 8.27 -3.80
CA ASP A 105 -11.06 7.25 -4.61
C ASP A 105 -10.15 6.61 -5.65
N GLU A 106 -9.27 7.41 -6.24
CA GLU A 106 -8.30 6.96 -7.24
C GLU A 106 -7.34 5.89 -6.71
N HIS A 107 -7.10 5.84 -5.39
CA HIS A 107 -6.23 4.82 -4.81
C HIS A 107 -6.90 3.45 -4.72
N LEU A 108 -8.22 3.40 -4.56
CA LEU A 108 -8.94 2.19 -4.17
C LEU A 108 -8.76 1.05 -5.19
N PRO A 109 -8.91 1.29 -6.51
CA PRO A 109 -8.70 0.24 -7.49
C PRO A 109 -7.26 -0.28 -7.52
N TYR A 110 -6.27 0.58 -7.28
CA TYR A 110 -4.87 0.17 -7.25
C TYR A 110 -4.55 -0.69 -6.02
N ILE A 111 -5.13 -0.36 -4.87
CA ILE A 111 -5.01 -1.17 -3.64
C ILE A 111 -5.70 -2.53 -3.85
N GLU A 112 -6.90 -2.54 -4.41
CA GLU A 112 -7.68 -3.77 -4.63
C GLU A 112 -7.02 -4.70 -5.65
N HIS A 113 -6.40 -4.14 -6.71
CA HIS A 113 -5.84 -4.91 -7.82
C HIS A 113 -4.32 -4.94 -7.87
N TRP A 114 -3.64 -4.62 -6.76
CA TRP A 114 -2.19 -4.66 -6.66
C TRP A 114 -1.59 -5.99 -7.16
N ASP A 115 -2.09 -7.12 -6.68
CA ASP A 115 -1.55 -8.44 -7.02
C ASP A 115 -1.72 -8.76 -8.51
N ALA A 116 -2.88 -8.43 -9.08
CA ALA A 116 -3.15 -8.58 -10.51
C ALA A 116 -2.21 -7.71 -11.36
N MET A 117 -2.03 -6.44 -10.96
CA MET A 117 -1.12 -5.51 -11.62
C MET A 117 0.33 -6.01 -11.56
N TRP A 118 0.77 -6.48 -10.39
CA TRP A 118 2.13 -7.00 -10.19
C TRP A 118 2.39 -8.27 -11.00
N GLU A 119 1.41 -9.18 -11.10
CA GLU A 119 1.52 -10.38 -11.92
C GLU A 119 1.65 -10.05 -13.41
N GLU A 120 0.83 -9.13 -13.92
CA GLU A 120 0.87 -8.71 -15.33
C GLU A 120 2.17 -7.98 -15.67
N LEU A 121 2.66 -7.10 -14.78
CA LEU A 121 3.97 -6.47 -14.93
C LEU A 121 5.11 -7.50 -14.94
N THR A 122 5.08 -8.47 -14.04
CA THR A 122 6.08 -9.55 -13.99
C THR A 122 6.02 -10.42 -15.24
N ARG A 123 4.84 -10.69 -15.78
CA ARG A 123 4.66 -11.41 -17.04
C ARG A 123 5.18 -10.61 -18.23
N TRP A 124 4.76 -9.35 -18.35
CA TRP A 124 5.22 -8.42 -19.39
C TRP A 124 6.74 -8.31 -19.40
N ARG A 125 7.35 -8.12 -18.23
CA ARG A 125 8.82 -8.08 -18.09
C ARG A 125 9.49 -9.37 -18.53
N ARG A 126 8.99 -10.54 -18.09
CA ARG A 126 9.50 -11.86 -18.50
C ARG A 126 9.41 -12.09 -20.01
N SER A 127 8.43 -11.49 -20.69
CA SER A 127 8.29 -11.55 -22.15
C SER A 127 9.22 -10.59 -22.91
N GLY A 128 10.10 -9.86 -22.21
CA GLY A 128 11.00 -8.88 -22.83
C GLY A 128 10.34 -7.54 -23.14
N GLY A 129 9.24 -7.20 -22.46
CA GLY A 129 8.48 -5.98 -22.74
C GLY A 129 7.54 -6.11 -23.95
N GLY A 130 7.07 -7.34 -24.23
CA GLY A 130 6.12 -7.61 -25.31
C GLY A 130 4.71 -7.10 -25.03
N ALA A 131 3.70 -7.75 -25.59
CA ALA A 131 2.31 -7.30 -25.48
C ALA A 131 1.77 -7.38 -24.04
N TRP A 132 1.12 -6.30 -23.60
CA TRP A 132 0.27 -6.27 -22.41
C TRP A 132 -1.06 -6.99 -22.70
N GLY A 133 -1.16 -8.26 -22.31
CA GLY A 133 -2.31 -9.10 -22.69
C GLY A 133 -2.45 -10.39 -21.89
N GLY A 134 -2.23 -10.35 -20.58
CA GLY A 134 -2.50 -11.49 -19.70
C GLY A 134 -3.91 -11.54 -19.10
N PRO A 135 -4.19 -12.58 -18.28
CA PRO A 135 -5.53 -12.89 -17.78
C PRO A 135 -6.18 -11.76 -16.97
N PHE A 136 -5.40 -10.87 -16.36
CA PHE A 136 -5.93 -9.78 -15.53
C PHE A 136 -6.01 -8.44 -16.24
N THR A 137 -5.45 -8.32 -17.45
CA THR A 137 -5.43 -7.04 -18.19
C THR A 137 -6.82 -6.47 -18.48
N GLY A 138 -7.83 -7.32 -18.69
CA GLY A 138 -9.23 -6.88 -18.84
C GLY A 138 -9.78 -6.24 -17.57
N VAL A 139 -9.59 -6.89 -16.41
CA VAL A 139 -10.03 -6.38 -15.11
C VAL A 139 -9.28 -5.11 -14.72
N LEU A 140 -7.96 -5.05 -14.97
CA LEU A 140 -7.14 -3.86 -14.71
C LEU A 140 -7.60 -2.67 -15.56
N ARG A 141 -7.95 -2.89 -16.83
CA ARG A 141 -8.51 -1.84 -17.69
C ARG A 141 -9.87 -1.36 -17.20
N GLU A 142 -10.77 -2.28 -16.88
CA GLU A 142 -12.15 -1.95 -16.48
C GLU A 142 -12.23 -1.30 -15.10
N ARG A 143 -11.50 -1.83 -14.12
CA ARG A 143 -11.63 -1.43 -12.71
C ARG A 143 -10.61 -0.42 -12.25
N ALA A 144 -9.39 -0.46 -12.80
CA ALA A 144 -8.29 0.40 -12.38
C ALA A 144 -7.80 1.37 -13.47
N ASN A 145 -8.45 1.40 -14.64
CA ASN A 145 -8.04 2.23 -15.78
C ASN A 145 -6.58 2.00 -16.22
N ILE A 146 -6.07 0.77 -16.05
CA ILE A 146 -4.71 0.38 -16.48
C ILE A 146 -4.83 -0.37 -17.80
N GLY A 147 -4.58 0.35 -18.91
CA GLY A 147 -4.72 -0.17 -20.26
C GLY A 147 -3.45 -0.81 -20.82
N SER A 148 -2.29 -0.50 -20.23
CA SER A 148 -0.95 -0.82 -20.73
C SER A 148 0.05 -1.09 -19.59
N ALA A 149 1.26 -1.55 -19.95
CA ALA A 149 2.35 -1.71 -18.99
C ALA A 149 2.85 -0.34 -18.49
N GLU A 150 2.83 0.67 -19.35
CA GLU A 150 3.21 2.05 -19.05
C GLU A 150 2.30 2.65 -17.97
N ASP A 151 0.97 2.45 -18.09
CA ASP A 151 0.00 2.88 -17.07
C ASP A 151 0.31 2.22 -15.72
N ALA A 152 0.56 0.91 -15.71
CA ALA A 152 0.91 0.17 -14.50
C ALA A 152 2.24 0.67 -13.89
N LEU A 153 3.26 0.91 -14.72
CA LEU A 153 4.56 1.43 -14.30
C LEU A 153 4.48 2.85 -13.71
N ALA A 154 3.50 3.66 -14.14
CA ALA A 154 3.25 4.99 -13.57
C ALA A 154 2.60 4.92 -12.17
N VAL A 155 1.89 3.84 -11.86
CA VAL A 155 1.19 3.62 -10.59
C VAL A 155 2.07 2.97 -9.54
N ILE A 156 2.94 2.02 -9.90
CA ILE A 156 3.75 1.29 -8.91
C ILE A 156 4.82 2.18 -8.27
N GLY A 157 5.15 1.87 -7.01
CA GLY A 157 6.16 2.57 -6.22
C GLY A 157 7.57 2.35 -6.77
N VAL A 158 8.44 3.34 -6.53
CA VAL A 158 9.80 3.42 -7.10
C VAL A 158 10.62 2.16 -6.82
N ALA A 159 10.56 1.60 -5.61
CA ALA A 159 11.32 0.41 -5.25
C ALA A 159 10.87 -0.84 -6.05
N PHE A 160 9.56 -1.01 -6.25
CA PHE A 160 9.02 -2.11 -7.06
C PHE A 160 9.32 -1.91 -8.54
N ARG A 161 9.24 -0.66 -9.02
CA ARG A 161 9.60 -0.29 -10.39
C ARG A 161 11.07 -0.57 -10.68
N ASP A 162 11.98 -0.12 -9.80
CA ASP A 162 13.41 -0.40 -9.92
C ASP A 162 13.69 -1.90 -9.90
N HIS A 163 13.08 -2.65 -8.97
CA HIS A 163 13.22 -4.10 -8.91
C HIS A 163 12.80 -4.79 -10.22
N LEU A 164 11.66 -4.39 -10.79
CA LEU A 164 11.13 -4.94 -12.04
C LEU A 164 12.01 -4.59 -13.26
N LEU A 165 12.49 -3.35 -13.31
CA LEU A 165 13.26 -2.82 -14.43
C LEU A 165 14.77 -3.03 -14.29
N ARG A 166 15.25 -3.58 -13.18
CA ARG A 166 16.68 -3.85 -12.97
C ARG A 166 17.23 -4.68 -14.12
N GLY A 167 18.29 -4.17 -14.77
CA GLY A 167 18.91 -4.79 -15.94
C GLY A 167 18.13 -4.64 -17.26
N ALA A 168 17.06 -3.84 -17.32
CA ALA A 168 16.46 -3.40 -18.57
C ALA A 168 17.23 -2.19 -19.12
N THR A 169 17.29 -2.03 -20.45
CA THR A 169 17.67 -0.76 -21.07
C THR A 169 16.55 0.23 -20.75
N MET A 170 16.81 1.17 -19.84
CA MET A 170 15.80 2.10 -19.31
C MET A 170 15.24 2.99 -20.44
N PRO A 171 13.92 3.19 -20.52
CA PRO A 171 13.37 4.38 -21.15
C PRO A 171 13.87 5.63 -20.40
N ASP A 172 14.00 6.78 -21.09
CA ASP A 172 14.31 8.05 -20.42
C ASP A 172 13.31 8.28 -19.28
N LEU A 173 13.83 8.59 -18.09
CA LEU A 173 13.08 8.81 -16.85
C LEU A 173 13.25 10.25 -16.33
N SER A 174 13.64 11.19 -17.18
CA SER A 174 13.65 12.63 -16.84
C SER A 174 12.26 13.11 -16.37
N PRO A 175 12.16 14.15 -15.53
CA PRO A 175 10.88 14.79 -15.18
C PRO A 175 10.00 15.06 -16.42
N ARG A 176 10.65 15.48 -17.52
CA ARG A 176 10.04 15.64 -18.85
C ARG A 176 9.40 14.37 -19.39
N SER A 177 10.07 13.22 -19.31
CA SER A 177 9.51 11.93 -19.74
C SER A 177 8.32 11.47 -18.89
N MET A 178 8.25 11.92 -17.64
CA MET A 178 7.20 11.58 -16.68
C MET A 178 6.08 12.63 -16.60
N GLY A 179 6.12 13.68 -17.43
CA GLY A 179 5.10 14.73 -17.48
C GLY A 179 5.22 15.81 -16.40
N TYR A 180 6.30 15.85 -15.63
CA TYR A 180 6.57 16.94 -14.68
C TYR A 180 7.26 18.10 -15.39
N SER A 181 6.74 19.30 -15.19
CA SER A 181 7.39 20.53 -15.63
C SER A 181 8.49 20.90 -14.64
N ASP A 182 9.55 21.57 -15.09
CA ASP A 182 10.66 22.04 -14.23
C ASP A 182 10.20 22.97 -13.06
N GLY A 183 8.91 23.35 -13.01
CA GLY A 183 8.32 24.19 -11.95
C GLY A 183 7.50 23.45 -10.89
N ASP A 184 7.39 22.11 -10.96
CA ASP A 184 6.67 21.30 -9.94
C ASP A 184 7.60 20.73 -8.85
N LEU A 185 8.89 21.10 -8.85
CA LEU A 185 9.88 20.81 -7.81
C LEU A 185 10.37 22.10 -7.15
#